data_AF-A0AAD9RBW7-F1
#
_entry.id   AF-A0AAD9RBW7-F1
#
_cell.length_a   1.000
_cell.length_b   1.000
_cell.length_c   1.000
_cell.angle_alpha   90.00
_cell.angle_beta   90.00
_cell.angle_gamma   90.00
#
_symmetry.space_group_name_H-M   'P 1'
#
loop_
_entity.id
_entity.type
_entity.pdbx_description
1 polymer ?
#
loop_
_entity_poly.entity_id
_entity_poly.type
_entity_poly.pdbx_seq_one_letter_code
_entity_poly.pdbx_strand_id
1 'polypeptide(L)'
;MIQTKSKETLLSFVDDEQIRKSRLEQETKTRVRRYRTKHMRRFPELYRSDVSIHPSYTKLTNLPYQVVCRQRLQKVKRQTTRQLNREIMHFAMMQMFALDSVRVDRIFSFGMPPKIMIVPDFATETERRRIDEIMRYS
;
A
#
# COMPACT_ATOMS: atom_id res chain seq x y z
N MET A 1 -35.73 27.51 2.88
CA MET A 1 -35.56 26.23 2.17
C MET A 1 -34.08 25.83 2.15
N ILE A 2 -33.54 25.24 3.22
CA ILE A 2 -32.18 24.64 3.20
C ILE A 2 -32.17 23.45 4.17
N GLN A 3 -32.64 22.28 3.74
CA GLN A 3 -32.44 21.01 4.44
C GLN A 3 -32.45 19.85 3.41
N THR A 4 -31.40 19.73 2.59
CA THR A 4 -31.22 18.57 1.69
C THR A 4 -29.80 17.99 1.72
N LYS A 5 -28.76 18.76 2.07
CA LYS A 5 -27.36 18.31 2.02
C LYS A 5 -26.97 17.18 3.00
N SER A 6 -27.69 17.00 4.12
CA SER A 6 -27.38 15.96 5.11
C SER A 6 -27.88 14.56 4.71
N LYS A 7 -28.89 14.47 3.84
CA LYS A 7 -29.45 13.19 3.39
C LYS A 7 -28.60 12.56 2.28
N GLU A 8 -28.00 13.39 1.42
CA GLU A 8 -27.13 12.93 0.33
C GLU A 8 -25.82 12.32 0.84
N THR A 9 -25.25 12.89 1.91
CA THR A 9 -24.05 12.33 2.56
C THR A 9 -24.34 11.02 3.28
N LEU A 10 -25.47 10.92 4.00
CA LEU A 10 -25.86 9.66 4.63
C LEU A 10 -26.12 8.53 3.62
N LEU A 11 -26.69 8.85 2.45
CA LEU A 11 -26.93 7.87 1.38
C LEU A 11 -25.61 7.30 0.83
N SER A 12 -24.59 8.14 0.60
CA SER A 12 -23.27 7.67 0.12
C SER A 12 -22.52 6.82 1.15
N PHE A 13 -22.66 7.12 2.44
CA PHE A 13 -22.03 6.32 3.51
C PHE A 13 -22.67 4.93 3.66
N VAL A 14 -23.99 4.83 3.50
CA VAL A 14 -24.73 3.55 3.59
C VAL A 14 -24.36 2.62 2.42
N ASP A 15 -24.19 3.17 1.22
CA ASP A 15 -23.78 2.40 0.03
C ASP A 15 -22.37 1.82 0.19
N ASP A 16 -21.40 2.60 0.69
CA ASP A 16 -20.03 2.15 0.92
C ASP A 16 -19.93 1.06 1.99
N GLU A 17 -20.74 1.14 3.05
CA GLU A 17 -20.76 0.15 4.12
C GLU A 17 -21.38 -1.19 3.65
N GLN A 18 -22.40 -1.13 2.79
CA GLN A 18 -23.01 -2.31 2.15
C GLN A 18 -22.06 -2.97 1.14
N ILE A 19 -21.31 -2.17 0.37
CA ILE A 19 -20.25 -2.69 -0.53
C ILE A 19 -19.15 -3.38 0.29
N ARG A 20 -18.77 -2.84 1.45
CA ARG A 20 -17.79 -3.48 2.34
C ARG A 20 -18.30 -4.79 2.93
N LYS A 21 -19.55 -4.83 3.43
CA LYS A 21 -20.18 -6.04 3.96
C LYS A 21 -20.32 -7.14 2.91
N SER A 22 -20.78 -6.81 1.70
CA SER A 22 -20.88 -7.78 0.60
C SER A 22 -19.52 -8.32 0.14
N ARG A 23 -18.45 -7.51 0.22
CA ARG A 23 -17.08 -7.96 -0.09
C ARG A 23 -16.53 -8.91 0.99
N LEU A 24 -16.76 -8.60 2.26
CA LEU A 24 -16.42 -9.47 3.39
C LEU A 24 -17.19 -10.80 3.32
N GLU A 25 -18.48 -10.77 2.96
CA GLU A 25 -19.31 -11.97 2.78
C GLU A 25 -18.88 -12.85 1.59
N GLN A 26 -18.27 -12.25 0.56
CA GLN A 26 -17.66 -12.99 -0.54
C GLN A 26 -16.32 -13.63 -0.14
N GLU A 27 -15.59 -13.03 0.79
CA GLU A 27 -14.35 -13.58 1.34
C GLU A 27 -14.61 -14.72 2.35
N THR A 28 -15.72 -14.68 3.09
CA THR A 28 -16.11 -15.72 4.08
C THR A 28 -16.78 -16.96 3.48
N LYS A 29 -17.23 -16.93 2.22
CA LYS A 29 -17.66 -18.14 1.52
C LYS A 29 -16.44 -18.99 1.21
N THR A 30 -15.98 -19.74 2.22
CA THR A 30 -14.97 -20.80 2.08
C THR A 30 -15.45 -21.74 0.98
N ARG A 31 -14.90 -21.58 -0.23
CA ARG A 31 -15.13 -22.50 -1.34
C ARG A 31 -14.80 -23.88 -0.81
N VAL A 32 -15.82 -24.72 -0.61
CA VAL A 32 -15.64 -26.09 -0.12
C VAL A 32 -14.61 -26.74 -1.05
N ARG A 33 -13.39 -26.94 -0.53
CA ARG A 33 -12.28 -27.49 -1.30
C ARG A 33 -12.60 -28.94 -1.58
N ARG A 34 -13.17 -29.21 -2.76
CA ARG A 34 -13.43 -30.56 -3.22
C ARG A 34 -12.10 -31.18 -3.63
N TYR A 35 -11.44 -31.84 -2.68
CA TYR A 35 -10.28 -32.69 -2.98
C TYR A 35 -10.75 -33.85 -3.86
N ARG A 36 -10.30 -33.87 -5.12
CA ARG A 36 -10.75 -34.88 -6.11
C ARG A 36 -10.15 -36.27 -5.87
N THR A 37 -8.99 -36.36 -5.22
CA THR A 37 -8.26 -37.63 -5.03
C THR A 37 -7.85 -37.86 -3.57
N LYS A 38 -7.61 -39.13 -3.21
CA LYS A 38 -7.11 -39.51 -1.87
C LYS A 38 -5.78 -38.84 -1.53
N HIS A 39 -4.88 -38.69 -2.52
CA HIS A 39 -3.59 -38.03 -2.36
C HIS A 39 -3.76 -36.55 -2.01
N MET A 40 -4.64 -35.83 -2.72
CA MET A 40 -4.93 -34.41 -2.44
C MET A 40 -5.50 -34.18 -1.03
N ARG A 41 -6.24 -35.16 -0.49
CA ARG A 41 -6.80 -35.09 0.87
C ARG A 41 -5.73 -35.29 1.95
N ARG A 42 -4.74 -36.15 1.69
CA ARG A 42 -3.62 -36.41 2.61
C ARG A 42 -2.57 -35.30 2.59
N PHE A 43 -2.34 -34.70 1.42
CA PHE A 43 -1.30 -33.68 1.22
C PHE A 43 -1.88 -32.40 0.59
N PRO A 44 -2.72 -31.64 1.32
CA PRO A 44 -3.35 -30.43 0.77
C PRO A 44 -2.35 -29.31 0.48
N GLU A 45 -1.23 -29.23 1.20
CA GLU A 45 -0.15 -28.26 0.99
C GLU A 45 0.44 -28.31 -0.42
N LEU A 46 0.53 -29.51 -1.01
CA LEU A 46 1.13 -29.71 -2.33
C LEU A 46 0.25 -29.18 -3.49
N TYR A 47 -1.03 -28.92 -3.21
CA TYR A 47 -2.02 -28.44 -4.18
C TYR A 47 -2.52 -27.05 -3.85
N ARG A 48 -1.70 -26.22 -3.18
CA ARG A 48 -1.96 -24.78 -3.10
C ARG A 48 -1.67 -24.11 -4.46
N SER A 49 -2.26 -22.94 -4.69
CA SER A 49 -2.23 -22.24 -5.99
C SER A 49 -0.85 -21.71 -6.40
N ASP A 50 0.08 -21.66 -5.46
CA ASP A 50 1.48 -21.25 -5.57
C ASP A 50 2.43 -22.40 -5.95
N VAL A 51 1.98 -23.67 -5.85
CA VAL A 51 2.81 -24.84 -6.15
C VAL A 51 2.69 -25.24 -7.62
N SER A 52 3.80 -25.65 -8.23
CA SER A 52 3.88 -26.08 -9.64
C SER A 52 2.97 -27.27 -9.98
N ILE A 53 2.60 -28.08 -8.99
CA ILE A 53 1.75 -29.27 -9.12
C ILE A 53 0.25 -28.91 -9.23
N HIS A 54 -0.12 -27.67 -8.88
CA HIS A 54 -1.51 -27.21 -8.92
C HIS A 54 -2.13 -27.45 -10.31
N PRO A 55 -3.40 -27.87 -10.42
CA PRO A 55 -4.04 -28.18 -11.71
C PRO A 55 -4.00 -27.03 -12.72
N SER A 56 -3.94 -25.78 -12.25
CA SER A 56 -3.76 -24.59 -13.10
C SER A 56 -2.38 -24.44 -13.75
N TYR A 57 -1.43 -25.31 -13.40
CA TYR A 57 -0.07 -25.37 -13.92
C TYR A 57 0.24 -26.71 -14.62
N THR A 58 -0.38 -27.82 -14.18
CA THR A 58 -0.08 -29.17 -14.68
C THR A 58 -0.97 -29.64 -15.82
N LYS A 59 -2.19 -29.11 -15.97
CA LYS A 59 -3.14 -29.53 -17.03
C LYS A 59 -3.24 -28.54 -18.18
N LEU A 60 -2.11 -27.98 -18.59
CA LEU A 60 -2.06 -27.03 -19.69
C LEU A 60 -2.01 -27.79 -21.04
N THR A 61 -3.06 -27.71 -21.83
CA THR A 61 -3.13 -28.32 -23.18
C THR A 61 -2.58 -27.40 -24.27
N ASN A 62 -2.73 -26.08 -24.08
CA ASN A 62 -2.51 -25.10 -25.16
C ASN A 62 -1.18 -24.35 -25.04
N LEU A 63 -0.61 -24.24 -23.84
CA LEU A 63 0.57 -23.41 -23.55
C LEU A 63 1.53 -24.16 -22.63
N PRO A 64 2.85 -24.13 -22.88
CA PRO A 64 3.82 -24.76 -22.00
C PRO A 64 3.87 -24.06 -20.64
N TYR A 65 4.14 -24.85 -19.59
CA TYR A 65 4.20 -24.40 -18.19
C TYR A 65 5.04 -23.14 -17.97
N GLN A 66 6.22 -23.07 -18.60
CA GLN A 66 7.18 -21.97 -18.45
C GLN A 66 6.58 -20.62 -18.89
N VAL A 67 5.77 -20.61 -19.95
CA VAL A 67 5.15 -19.40 -20.49
C VAL A 67 4.10 -18.87 -19.54
N VAL A 68 3.25 -19.75 -19.00
CA VAL A 68 2.21 -19.38 -18.02
C VAL A 68 2.83 -18.83 -16.75
N CYS A 69 3.88 -19.48 -16.23
CA CYS A 69 4.59 -19.01 -15.04
C CYS A 69 5.22 -17.64 -15.25
N ARG A 70 5.90 -17.42 -16.38
CA ARG A 70 6.52 -16.12 -16.70
C ARG A 70 5.48 -15.02 -16.82
N GLN A 71 4.35 -15.28 -17.48
CA GLN A 71 3.27 -14.30 -17.64
C GLN A 71 2.62 -13.94 -16.29
N ARG A 72 2.36 -14.92 -15.43
CA ARG A 72 1.81 -14.68 -14.08
C ARG A 72 2.79 -13.89 -13.21
N LEU A 73 4.07 -14.26 -13.22
CA LEU A 73 5.11 -13.53 -12.49
C LEU A 73 5.18 -12.07 -12.93
N GLN A 74 5.16 -11.80 -14.24
CA GLN A 74 5.16 -10.44 -14.79
C GLN A 74 3.92 -9.66 -14.36
N LYS A 75 2.74 -10.30 -14.34
CA LYS A 75 1.49 -9.67 -13.89
C LYS A 75 1.55 -9.30 -12.40
N VAL A 76 1.97 -10.24 -11.55
CA VAL A 76 2.12 -10.00 -10.10
C VAL A 76 3.14 -8.91 -9.85
N LYS A 77 4.32 -8.96 -10.49
CA LYS A 77 5.35 -7.93 -10.37
C LYS A 77 4.79 -6.54 -10.68
N ARG A 78 4.06 -6.38 -11.80
CA ARG A 78 3.41 -5.10 -12.17
C ARG A 78 2.35 -4.65 -11.17
N GLN A 79 1.61 -5.58 -10.58
CA GLN A 79 0.60 -5.26 -9.57
C GLN A 79 1.25 -4.81 -8.26
N THR A 80 2.27 -5.53 -7.79
CA THR A 80 3.02 -5.21 -6.58
C THR A 80 3.71 -3.86 -6.71
N THR A 81 4.38 -3.56 -7.84
CA THR A 81 5.01 -2.24 -8.01
C THR A 81 4.01 -1.10 -8.00
N ARG A 82 2.85 -1.26 -8.64
CA ARG A 82 1.76 -0.27 -8.60
C ARG A 82 1.22 -0.07 -7.19
N GLN A 83 1.07 -1.14 -6.44
CA GLN A 83 0.61 -1.08 -5.05
C GLN A 83 1.63 -0.35 -4.17
N LEU A 84 2.90 -0.74 -4.23
CA LEU A 84 3.97 -0.09 -3.48
C LEU A 84 4.08 1.40 -3.80
N ASN A 85 3.99 1.79 -5.08
CA ASN A 85 4.03 3.21 -5.44
C ASN A 85 2.85 4.01 -4.84
N ARG A 86 1.65 3.41 -4.77
CA ARG A 86 0.49 4.05 -4.12
C ARG A 86 0.71 4.18 -2.61
N GLU A 87 1.22 3.13 -1.98
CA GLU A 87 1.52 3.13 -0.54
C GLU A 87 2.60 4.17 -0.22
N ILE A 88 3.68 4.25 -1.00
CA ILE A 88 4.74 5.26 -0.84
C ILE A 88 4.17 6.68 -0.96
N MET A 89 3.34 6.95 -1.97
CA MET A 89 2.71 8.28 -2.12
C MET A 89 1.77 8.61 -0.95
N HIS A 90 0.99 7.64 -0.49
CA HIS A 90 0.12 7.80 0.68
C HIS A 90 0.94 8.11 1.94
N PHE A 91 2.04 7.39 2.18
CA PHE A 91 2.92 7.66 3.32
C PHE A 91 3.59 9.03 3.23
N ALA A 92 4.07 9.43 2.05
CA ALA A 92 4.66 10.75 1.85
C ALA A 92 3.65 11.87 2.14
N MET A 93 2.41 11.71 1.68
CA MET A 93 1.32 12.65 1.96
C MET A 93 1.00 12.74 3.46
N MET A 94 0.89 11.59 4.14
CA MET A 94 0.66 11.53 5.59
C MET A 94 1.79 12.18 6.39
N GLN A 95 3.04 12.01 5.96
CA GLN A 95 4.19 12.66 6.59
C GLN A 95 4.15 14.19 6.43
N MET A 96 3.76 14.70 5.27
CA MET A 96 3.56 16.15 5.07
C MET A 96 2.47 16.70 5.99
N PHE A 97 1.32 16.03 6.10
CA PHE A 97 0.26 16.42 7.03
C PHE A 97 0.70 16.36 8.50
N ALA A 98 1.52 15.36 8.88
CA ALA A 98 2.07 15.28 10.22
C ALA A 98 3.00 16.47 10.53
N LEU A 99 3.85 16.88 9.59
CA LEU A 99 4.71 18.06 9.77
C LEU A 99 3.89 19.35 9.85
N ASP A 100 2.90 19.50 8.98
CA ASP A 100 2.08 20.71 8.94
C ASP A 100 1.16 20.83 10.16
N SER A 101 0.61 19.73 10.67
CA SER A 101 -0.16 19.75 11.92
C SER A 101 0.69 20.19 13.12
N VAL A 102 1.94 19.73 13.22
CA VAL A 102 2.88 20.17 14.27
C VAL A 102 3.31 21.64 14.06
N ARG A 103 3.36 22.13 12.82
CA ARG A 103 3.60 23.55 12.53
C ARG A 103 2.42 24.42 12.97
N VAL A 104 1.21 24.02 12.59
CA VAL A 104 -0.04 24.69 12.97
C VAL A 104 -0.17 24.74 14.49
N ASP A 105 -0.03 23.62 15.19
CA ASP A 105 -0.10 23.57 16.65
C ASP A 105 0.94 24.51 17.31
N ARG A 106 2.18 24.57 16.80
CA ARG A 106 3.18 25.53 17.30
C ARG A 106 2.80 26.99 17.07
N ILE A 107 2.22 27.32 15.92
CA ILE A 107 1.77 28.67 15.59
C ILE A 107 0.64 29.10 16.53
N PHE A 108 -0.35 28.23 16.75
CA PHE A 108 -1.55 28.57 17.52
C PHE A 108 -1.40 28.41 19.04
N SER A 109 -0.58 27.47 19.52
CA SER A 109 -0.44 27.18 20.96
C SER A 109 0.58 28.08 21.66
N PHE A 110 1.64 28.53 20.98
CA PHE A 110 2.68 29.36 21.59
C PHE A 110 2.84 30.76 20.95
N GLY A 111 2.16 31.08 19.84
CA GLY A 111 2.23 32.41 19.19
C GLY A 111 3.63 32.86 18.75
N MET A 112 4.53 31.92 18.40
CA MET A 112 5.97 32.10 18.62
C MET A 112 6.72 33.16 17.76
N PRO A 113 7.73 33.82 18.35
CA PRO A 113 8.71 34.65 17.65
C PRO A 113 9.64 33.82 16.73
N PRO A 114 10.24 34.42 15.68
CA PRO A 114 10.83 33.75 14.51
C PRO A 114 12.09 32.89 14.74
N LYS A 115 12.54 32.69 15.98
CA LYS A 115 13.85 32.08 16.28
C LYS A 115 13.90 30.55 16.14
N ILE A 116 12.77 29.86 16.25
CA ILE A 116 12.68 28.38 16.11
C ILE A 116 12.40 27.88 14.68
N MET A 117 12.24 28.79 13.71
CA MET A 117 12.17 28.41 12.29
C MET A 117 13.54 28.28 11.62
N ILE A 118 14.60 28.69 12.30
CA ILE A 118 15.96 28.39 11.87
C ILE A 118 16.11 26.89 12.10
N VAL A 119 16.08 26.10 11.02
CA VAL A 119 16.57 24.72 11.04
C VAL A 119 17.88 24.78 11.82
N PRO A 120 17.98 24.12 12.99
CA PRO A 120 19.21 24.16 13.76
C PRO A 120 20.29 23.69 12.83
N ASP A 121 21.28 24.54 12.65
CA ASP A 121 22.34 24.31 11.71
C ASP A 121 22.98 22.95 12.02
N PHE A 122 22.87 22.01 11.08
CA PHE A 122 23.31 20.64 11.31
C PHE A 122 24.82 20.54 11.46
N ALA A 123 25.55 21.57 11.02
CA ALA A 123 26.99 21.63 11.01
C ALA A 123 27.48 22.73 11.94
N THR A 124 28.52 22.44 12.73
CA THR A 124 29.26 23.48 13.45
C THR A 124 29.99 24.40 12.48
N GLU A 125 30.42 25.60 12.90
CA GLU A 125 31.14 26.54 12.02
C GLU A 125 32.38 25.91 11.35
N THR A 126 33.03 24.98 12.03
CA THR A 126 34.17 24.21 11.52
C THR A 126 33.79 23.23 10.41
N GLU A 127 32.66 22.52 10.58
CA GLU A 127 32.14 21.56 9.61
C GLU A 127 31.64 22.28 8.35
N ARG A 128 31.03 23.45 8.50
CA ARG A 128 30.64 24.30 7.36
C ARG A 128 31.84 24.73 6.52
N ARG A 129 32.92 25.21 7.14
CA ARG A 129 34.15 25.57 6.42
C ARG A 129 34.72 24.40 5.64
N ARG A 130 34.68 23.20 6.23
CA ARG A 130 35.15 21.97 5.59
C ARG A 130 34.30 21.59 4.37
N ILE A 131 32.97 21.73 4.48
CA ILE A 131 32.06 21.48 3.36
C ILE A 131 32.29 22.51 2.25
N ASP A 132 32.40 23.79 2.58
CA ASP A 132 32.66 24.86 1.62
C ASP A 132 34.00 24.66 0.88
N GLU A 133 35.01 24.17 1.58
CA GLU A 133 36.30 23.84 0.97
C GLU A 133 36.16 22.67 -0.01
N ILE A 134 35.46 21.60 0.37
CA ILE A 134 35.18 20.46 -0.53
C ILE A 134 34.40 20.91 -1.78
N MET A 135 33.38 21.77 -1.62
CA MET A 135 32.54 22.27 -2.71
C MET A 135 33.28 23.23 -3.65
N ARG A 136 34.38 23.85 -3.22
CA ARG A 136 35.23 24.69 -4.09
C ARG A 136 36.13 23.87 -5.03
N TYR A 137 36.40 22.61 -4.69
CA TYR A 137 37.29 21.73 -5.45
C TYR A 137 36.54 20.63 -6.24
N SER A 138 35.20 20.59 -6.15
CA SER A 138 34.34 19.76 -7.00
C SER A 138 33.86 20.53 -8.23
#